data_AF-A0A3N3ZMY7-F1
#
_entry.id   AF-A0A3N3ZMY7-F1
#
_cell.length_a   1.000
_cell.length_b   1.000
_cell.length_c   1.000
_cell.angle_alpha   90.00
_cell.angle_beta   90.00
_cell.angle_gamma   90.00
#
_symmetry.space_group_name_H-M   'P 1'
#
loop_
_entity.id
_entity.type
_entity.pdbx_description
1 polymer ?
#
loop_
_entity_poly.entity_id
_entity_poly.type
_entity_poly.pdbx_seq_one_letter_code
_entity_poly.pdbx_strand_id
1 'polypeptide(L)'
;MSRSLRCAACATPIPDPRPTQRFCNKRCRDRANWRRSRGLPEQDPATKDQDLPSITKLDRQIAGKDRTIARLRAGRQVDRDRARAAEVAAAAADRRAERAIESMGRDQHAISRRNADLADALRQVRQEAKTQSEHVDQLREVLTRFRVDAEQREQAERQVPIQTIRRQWEALAARLARQASGKTALPLAGLDQEVVTTWQRLRQQTPAPSSSSADGKAPAPARPTRPTARPKRKNR
;
A
#
# COMPACT_ATOMS: atom_id res chain seq x y z
N MET A 1 15.85 -63.35 86.73
CA MET A 1 15.57 -63.85 85.36
C MET A 1 16.83 -64.45 84.76
N SER A 2 17.03 -65.76 84.94
CA SER A 2 18.17 -66.50 84.38
C SER A 2 17.99 -66.65 82.87
N ARG A 3 18.74 -65.86 82.08
CA ARG A 3 18.75 -66.00 80.62
C ARG A 3 19.35 -67.37 80.27
N SER A 4 18.53 -68.28 79.75
CA SER A 4 19.00 -69.56 79.21
C SER A 4 20.03 -69.29 78.12
N LEU A 5 21.28 -69.72 78.31
CA LEU A 5 22.35 -69.52 77.36
C LEU A 5 22.07 -70.39 76.12
N ARG A 6 22.00 -69.77 74.93
CA ARG A 6 21.72 -70.47 73.66
C ARG A 6 23.01 -70.70 72.89
N CYS A 7 23.06 -71.81 72.14
CA CYS A 7 24.21 -72.12 71.32
C CYS A 7 24.39 -71.09 70.19
N ALA A 8 25.60 -70.51 70.07
CA ALA A 8 25.92 -69.52 69.05
C ALA A 8 25.84 -70.05 67.59
N ALA A 9 25.85 -71.38 67.39
CA ALA A 9 25.82 -71.98 66.06
C ALA A 9 24.45 -72.52 65.62
N CYS A 10 23.58 -72.93 66.55
CA CYS A 10 22.29 -73.56 66.22
C CYS A 10 21.11 -73.05 67.07
N ALA A 11 21.34 -72.05 67.93
CA ALA A 11 20.34 -71.40 68.77
C ALA A 11 19.56 -72.30 69.76
N THR A 12 19.90 -73.59 69.88
CA THR A 12 19.30 -74.48 70.89
C THR A 12 19.70 -74.04 72.30
N PRO A 13 18.79 -74.05 73.28
CA PRO A 13 19.13 -73.77 74.68
C PRO A 13 20.12 -74.81 75.21
N ILE A 14 21.11 -74.36 75.98
CA ILE A 14 22.11 -75.22 76.61
C ILE A 14 21.63 -75.50 78.05
N PRO A 15 21.29 -76.76 78.39
CA PRO A 15 21.01 -77.13 79.77
C PRO A 15 22.31 -77.07 80.59
N ASP A 16 22.25 -76.49 81.78
CA ASP A 16 23.37 -76.29 82.72
C ASP A 16 24.66 -75.74 82.09
N PRO A 17 24.62 -74.49 81.54
CA PRO A 17 25.74 -73.93 80.82
C PRO A 17 26.91 -73.63 81.77
N ARG A 18 28.12 -74.07 81.38
CA ARG A 18 29.35 -73.54 82.00
C ARG A 18 29.54 -72.07 81.60
N PRO A 19 30.16 -71.22 82.44
CA PRO A 19 30.32 -69.78 82.14
C PRO A 19 30.99 -69.48 80.79
N THR A 20 31.84 -70.39 80.31
CA THR A 20 32.59 -70.25 79.05
C THR A 20 32.00 -71.05 77.88
N GLN A 21 30.89 -71.76 78.08
CA GLN A 21 30.30 -72.63 77.07
C GLN A 21 29.44 -71.85 76.08
N ARG A 22 29.91 -71.71 74.83
CA ARG A 22 29.16 -71.03 73.75
C ARG A 22 28.42 -71.98 72.80
N PHE A 23 28.76 -73.27 72.84
CA PHE A 23 28.24 -74.27 71.89
C PHE A 23 27.60 -75.45 72.64
N CYS A 24 26.46 -75.94 72.14
CA CYS A 24 25.77 -77.10 72.73
C CYS A 24 26.54 -78.41 72.50
N ASN A 25 27.28 -78.53 71.40
CA ASN A 25 28.08 -79.72 71.09
C ASN A 25 29.30 -79.39 70.21
N LYS A 26 30.21 -80.38 70.06
CA LYS A 26 31.41 -80.27 69.21
C LYS A 26 31.06 -79.96 67.75
N ARG A 27 30.00 -80.58 67.20
CA ARG A 27 29.53 -80.31 65.83
C ARG A 27 29.19 -78.84 65.59
N CYS A 28 28.56 -78.19 66.57
CA CYS A 28 28.24 -76.76 66.51
C CYS A 28 29.48 -75.87 66.60
N ARG A 29 30.47 -76.27 67.40
CA ARG A 29 31.77 -75.60 67.46
C ARG A 29 32.52 -75.69 66.14
N ASP A 30 32.57 -76.89 65.54
CA ASP A 30 33.26 -77.13 64.27
C ASP A 30 32.57 -76.37 63.11
N ARG A 31 31.23 -76.35 63.10
CA ARG A 31 30.45 -75.54 62.15
C ARG A 31 30.72 -74.04 62.30
N ALA A 32 30.79 -73.53 63.53
CA ALA A 32 31.12 -72.12 63.76
C ALA A 32 32.56 -71.79 63.32
N ASN A 33 33.53 -72.67 63.61
CA ASN A 33 34.91 -72.53 63.12
C ASN A 33 34.98 -72.51 61.59
N TRP A 34 34.27 -73.41 60.91
CA TRP A 34 34.20 -73.44 59.45
C TRP A 34 33.60 -72.14 58.87
N ARG A 35 32.56 -71.59 59.49
CA ARG A 35 31.98 -70.30 59.06
C ARG A 35 32.95 -69.15 59.26
N ARG A 36 33.66 -69.11 60.40
CA ARG A 36 34.71 -68.11 60.67
C ARG A 36 35.86 -68.20 59.66
N SER A 37 36.32 -69.40 59.30
CA SER A 37 37.36 -69.57 58.27
C SER A 37 36.92 -69.13 56.88
N ARG A 38 35.62 -68.99 56.64
CA ARG A 38 35.05 -68.50 55.37
C ARG A 38 34.59 -67.04 55.43
N GLY A 39 34.93 -66.30 56.49
CA GLY A 39 34.54 -64.90 56.66
C GLY A 39 33.04 -64.66 56.85
N LEU A 40 32.27 -65.72 57.17
CA LEU A 40 30.83 -65.60 57.40
C LEU A 40 30.60 -65.20 58.86
N PRO A 41 29.88 -64.09 59.15
CA PRO A 41 29.65 -63.63 60.51
C PRO A 41 28.82 -64.64 61.32
N GLU A 42 29.14 -64.74 62.61
CA GLU A 42 28.38 -65.51 63.60
C GLU A 42 26.97 -64.90 63.66
N GLN A 43 25.94 -65.71 63.39
CA GLN A 43 24.57 -65.21 63.31
C GLN A 43 24.01 -65.09 64.72
N ASP A 44 24.24 -63.96 65.38
CA ASP A 44 23.46 -63.60 66.56
C ASP A 44 22.08 -63.07 66.10
N PRO A 45 20.97 -63.78 66.39
CA PRO A 45 19.64 -63.30 66.00
C PRO A 45 19.25 -62.02 66.75
N ALA A 46 19.90 -61.72 67.89
CA ALA A 46 19.61 -60.53 68.69
C ALA A 46 19.98 -59.20 68.00
N THR A 47 20.98 -59.20 67.10
CA THR A 47 21.39 -58.01 66.35
C THR A 47 20.49 -57.74 65.14
N LYS A 48 19.98 -58.78 64.49
CA LYS A 48 19.07 -58.63 63.33
C LYS A 48 17.77 -57.91 63.67
N ASP A 49 17.23 -58.16 64.87
CA ASP A 49 15.98 -57.52 65.31
C ASP A 49 16.18 -56.05 65.72
N GLN A 50 17.40 -55.64 66.06
CA GLN A 50 17.74 -54.25 66.41
C GLN A 50 17.98 -53.36 65.17
N ASP A 51 18.37 -53.95 64.03
CA ASP A 51 18.68 -53.23 62.78
C ASP A 51 17.45 -53.02 61.87
N LEU A 52 16.41 -53.85 61.98
CA LEU A 52 15.14 -53.67 61.24
C LEU A 52 14.49 -52.27 61.40
N PRO A 53 14.39 -51.69 62.61
CA PRO A 53 13.81 -50.35 62.78
C PRO A 53 14.69 -49.22 62.24
N SER A 54 16.00 -49.40 62.06
CA SER A 54 16.88 -48.39 61.46
C SER A 54 16.82 -48.42 59.93
N ILE A 55 16.76 -49.62 59.34
CA ILE A 55 16.60 -49.84 57.89
C ILE A 55 15.26 -49.26 57.40
N THR A 56 14.16 -49.55 58.10
CA THR A 56 12.83 -49.01 57.73
C THR A 56 12.74 -47.49 57.81
N LYS A 57 13.50 -46.83 58.71
CA LYS A 57 13.61 -45.37 58.76
C LYS A 57 14.37 -44.82 57.56
N LEU A 58 15.47 -45.46 57.17
CA LEU A 58 16.24 -45.09 55.98
C LEU A 58 15.41 -45.23 54.70
N ASP A 59 14.65 -46.32 54.56
CA ASP A 59 13.77 -46.53 53.39
C ASP A 59 12.71 -45.43 53.26
N ARG A 60 12.12 -44.99 54.38
CA ARG A 60 11.17 -43.86 54.38
C ARG A 60 11.84 -42.54 53.96
N GLN A 61 13.09 -42.31 54.37
CA GLN A 61 13.84 -41.13 53.97
C GLN A 61 14.21 -41.16 52.49
N ILE A 62 14.62 -42.32 51.96
CA ILE A 62 14.91 -42.52 50.55
C ILE A 62 13.64 -42.27 49.72
N ALA A 63 12.53 -42.89 50.09
CA ALA A 63 11.24 -42.66 49.43
C ALA A 63 10.80 -41.18 49.47
N GLY A 64 11.05 -40.48 50.58
CA GLY A 64 10.79 -39.04 50.69
C GLY A 64 11.67 -38.18 49.77
N LYS A 65 12.95 -38.53 49.65
CA LYS A 65 13.90 -37.88 48.72
C LYS A 65 13.52 -38.16 47.27
N ASP A 66 13.15 -39.39 46.92
CA ASP A 66 12.72 -39.77 45.58
C ASP A 66 11.47 -39.01 45.13
N ARG A 67 10.48 -38.86 46.02
CA ARG A 67 9.29 -38.01 45.76
C ARG A 67 9.65 -36.55 45.53
N THR A 68 10.67 -36.04 46.23
CA THR A 68 11.14 -34.67 46.06
C THR A 68 11.90 -34.50 44.74
N ILE A 69 12.77 -35.46 44.40
CA ILE A 69 13.50 -35.49 43.12
C ILE A 69 12.52 -35.59 41.95
N ALA A 70 11.49 -36.44 42.06
CA ALA A 70 10.44 -36.56 41.05
C ALA A 70 9.69 -35.24 40.84
N ARG A 71 9.30 -34.55 41.93
CA ARG A 71 8.69 -33.22 41.86
C ARG A 71 9.60 -32.19 41.19
N LEU A 72 10.88 -32.15 41.53
CA LEU A 72 11.85 -31.23 40.90
C LEU A 72 12.09 -31.55 39.41
N ARG A 73 12.06 -32.83 39.02
CA ARG A 73 12.14 -33.22 37.61
C ARG A 73 10.89 -32.82 36.84
N ALA A 74 9.71 -33.02 37.42
CA ALA A 74 8.44 -32.59 36.83
C ALA A 74 8.39 -31.07 36.66
N GLY A 75 8.80 -30.29 37.67
CA GLY A 75 8.90 -28.83 37.57
C GLY A 75 9.80 -28.37 36.43
N ARG A 76 11.02 -28.93 36.35
CA ARG A 76 11.94 -28.64 35.24
C ARG A 76 11.40 -29.06 33.87
N GLN A 77 10.62 -30.12 33.80
CA GLN A 77 9.99 -30.54 32.56
C GLN A 77 8.94 -29.52 32.10
N VAL A 78 8.09 -29.06 33.01
CA VAL A 78 7.11 -27.99 32.73
C VAL A 78 7.81 -26.71 32.24
N ASP A 79 8.93 -26.33 32.87
CA ASP A 79 9.68 -25.14 32.47
C ASP A 79 10.29 -25.29 31.07
N ARG A 80 10.80 -26.48 30.71
CA ARG A 80 11.28 -26.76 29.35
C ARG A 80 10.15 -26.73 28.34
N ASP A 81 9.00 -27.28 28.68
CA ASP A 81 7.85 -27.31 27.78
C ASP A 81 7.30 -25.88 27.56
N ARG A 82 7.31 -25.03 28.60
CA ARG A 82 7.02 -23.60 28.48
C ARG A 82 8.02 -22.86 27.59
N ALA A 83 9.32 -23.14 27.75
CA ALA A 83 10.35 -22.54 26.91
C ALA A 83 10.16 -22.93 25.43
N ARG A 84 9.94 -24.21 25.14
CA ARG A 84 9.65 -24.70 23.78
C ARG A 84 8.38 -24.08 23.22
N ALA A 85 7.32 -23.95 24.00
CA ALA A 85 6.09 -23.30 23.56
C ALA A 85 6.32 -21.82 23.22
N ALA A 86 7.12 -21.11 24.02
CA ALA A 86 7.50 -19.73 23.75
C ALA A 86 8.34 -19.60 22.47
N GLU A 87 9.31 -20.49 22.24
CA GLU A 87 10.12 -20.55 21.02
C GLU A 87 9.26 -20.80 19.78
N VAL A 88 8.32 -21.76 19.85
CA VAL A 88 7.39 -22.04 18.75
C VAL A 88 6.48 -20.84 18.47
N ALA A 89 6.00 -20.17 19.52
CA ALA A 89 5.18 -18.97 19.38
C ALA A 89 5.96 -17.80 18.75
N ALA A 90 7.22 -17.59 19.17
CA ALA A 90 8.11 -16.59 18.59
C ALA A 90 8.38 -16.88 17.10
N ALA A 91 8.78 -18.11 16.75
CA ALA A 91 8.98 -18.51 15.36
C ALA A 91 7.71 -18.39 14.51
N ALA A 92 6.52 -18.62 15.10
CA ALA A 92 5.25 -18.38 14.43
C ALA A 92 4.92 -16.89 14.27
N ALA A 93 5.39 -16.02 15.15
CA ALA A 93 5.27 -14.58 15.02
C ALA A 93 6.23 -14.04 13.95
N ASP A 94 7.48 -14.53 13.91
CA ASP A 94 8.47 -14.15 12.91
C ASP A 94 7.99 -14.48 11.49
N ARG A 95 7.49 -15.70 11.28
CA ARG A 95 6.88 -16.09 9.99
C ARG A 95 5.67 -15.23 9.60
N ARG A 96 4.92 -14.70 10.57
CA ARG A 96 3.82 -13.77 10.30
C ARG A 96 4.35 -12.39 9.92
N ALA A 97 5.40 -11.92 10.60
CA ALA A 97 6.05 -10.66 10.28
C ALA A 97 6.70 -10.70 8.89
N GLU A 98 7.41 -11.77 8.53
CA GLU A 98 8.01 -11.96 7.20
C GLU A 98 6.95 -11.88 6.09
N ARG A 99 5.83 -12.62 6.22
CA ARG A 99 4.72 -12.55 5.25
C ARG A 99 4.13 -11.14 5.15
N ALA A 100 4.05 -10.42 6.26
CA ALA A 100 3.56 -9.05 6.25
C ALA A 100 4.51 -8.12 5.48
N ILE A 101 5.82 -8.24 5.71
CA ILE A 101 6.84 -7.49 4.96
C ILE A 101 6.76 -7.80 3.47
N GLU A 102 6.66 -9.09 3.09
CA GLU A 102 6.50 -9.50 1.69
C GLU A 102 5.22 -8.96 1.06
N SER A 103 4.09 -8.94 1.79
CA SER A 103 2.85 -8.33 1.29
C SER A 103 3.00 -6.82 1.10
N MET A 104 3.62 -6.11 2.05
CA MET A 104 3.85 -4.67 1.94
C MET A 104 4.78 -4.34 0.76
N GLY A 105 5.82 -5.15 0.53
CA GLY A 105 6.69 -4.99 -0.65
C GLY A 105 5.92 -5.14 -1.96
N ARG A 106 5.04 -6.15 -2.07
CA ARG A 106 4.16 -6.33 -3.24
C ARG A 106 3.20 -5.17 -3.44
N ASP A 107 2.60 -4.66 -2.37
CA ASP A 107 1.70 -3.51 -2.42
C ASP A 107 2.44 -2.25 -2.86
N GLN A 108 3.65 -2.01 -2.36
CA GLN A 108 4.50 -0.90 -2.77
C GLN A 108 4.85 -0.98 -4.26
N HIS A 109 5.20 -2.16 -4.77
CA HIS A 109 5.42 -2.36 -6.20
C HIS A 109 4.15 -2.18 -7.04
N ALA A 110 2.98 -2.58 -6.53
CA ALA A 110 1.70 -2.35 -7.20
C ALA A 110 1.36 -0.85 -7.28
N ILE A 111 1.57 -0.11 -6.20
CA ILE A 111 1.38 1.35 -6.16
C ILE A 111 2.36 2.06 -7.10
N SER A 112 3.63 1.66 -7.10
CA SER A 112 4.63 2.22 -8.00
C SER A 112 4.27 2.03 -9.47
N ARG A 113 3.78 0.85 -9.85
CA ARG A 113 3.27 0.59 -11.21
C ARG A 113 2.08 1.47 -11.56
N ARG A 114 1.06 1.55 -10.69
CA ARG A 114 -0.10 2.43 -10.91
C ARG A 114 0.30 3.89 -11.06
N ASN A 115 1.27 4.36 -10.28
CA ASN A 115 1.77 5.72 -10.39
C ASN A 115 2.51 5.96 -11.71
N ALA A 116 3.27 4.98 -12.20
CA ALA A 116 3.90 5.05 -13.51
C ALA A 116 2.84 5.08 -14.63
N ASP A 117 1.84 4.21 -14.57
CA ASP A 117 0.74 4.19 -15.55
C ASP A 117 -0.03 5.52 -15.58
N LEU A 118 -0.30 6.11 -14.40
CA LEU A 118 -0.94 7.42 -14.29
C LEU A 118 -0.06 8.55 -14.81
N ALA A 119 1.26 8.49 -14.57
CA ALA A 119 2.19 9.47 -15.13
C ALA A 119 2.23 9.39 -16.66
N ASP A 120 2.16 8.19 -17.22
CA ASP A 120 2.14 7.94 -18.66
C ASP A 120 0.84 8.44 -19.29
N ALA A 121 -0.31 8.15 -18.67
CA ALA A 121 -1.60 8.70 -19.07
C ALA A 121 -1.61 10.24 -19.04
N LEU A 122 -1.05 10.86 -18.00
CA LEU A 122 -0.91 12.32 -17.92
C LEU A 122 0.00 12.89 -19.01
N ARG A 123 1.06 12.17 -19.40
CA ARG A 123 1.92 12.57 -20.53
C ARG A 123 1.15 12.54 -21.84
N GLN A 124 0.35 11.49 -22.08
CA GLN A 124 -0.49 11.37 -23.28
C GLN A 124 -1.54 12.49 -23.34
N VAL A 125 -2.29 12.72 -22.26
CA VAL A 125 -3.29 13.80 -22.20
C VAL A 125 -2.66 15.18 -22.43
N ARG A 126 -1.45 15.44 -21.92
CA ARG A 126 -0.73 16.69 -22.18
C ARG A 126 -0.31 16.82 -23.65
N GLN A 127 0.08 15.73 -24.30
CA GLN A 127 0.40 15.73 -25.73
C GLN A 127 -0.86 15.97 -26.57
N GLU A 128 -1.96 15.29 -26.26
CA GLU A 128 -3.25 15.51 -26.92
C GLU A 128 -3.71 16.97 -26.76
N ALA A 129 -3.64 17.52 -25.55
CA ALA A 129 -3.98 18.93 -25.30
C ALA A 129 -3.12 19.90 -26.11
N LYS A 130 -1.81 19.61 -26.28
CA LYS A 130 -0.92 20.42 -27.13
C LYS A 130 -1.35 20.36 -28.60
N THR A 131 -1.58 19.16 -29.13
CA THR A 131 -2.04 19.01 -30.53
C THR A 131 -3.38 19.71 -30.76
N GLN A 132 -4.32 19.62 -29.81
CA GLN A 132 -5.59 20.34 -29.88
C GLN A 132 -5.39 21.86 -29.85
N SER A 133 -4.49 22.37 -29.00
CA SER A 133 -4.18 23.80 -28.96
C SER A 133 -3.57 24.29 -30.27
N GLU A 134 -2.66 23.51 -30.87
CA GLU A 134 -2.06 23.82 -32.17
C GLU A 134 -3.13 23.85 -33.27
N HIS A 135 -4.07 22.90 -33.27
CA HIS A 135 -5.20 22.91 -34.20
C HIS A 135 -6.12 24.12 -34.02
N VAL A 136 -6.40 24.53 -32.78
CA VAL A 136 -7.20 25.73 -32.51
C VAL A 136 -6.49 26.99 -33.02
N ASP A 137 -5.18 27.08 -32.83
CA ASP A 137 -4.40 28.23 -33.31
C ASP A 137 -4.30 28.26 -34.84
N GLN A 138 -4.18 27.11 -35.51
CA GLN A 138 -4.27 27.01 -36.96
C GLN A 138 -5.64 27.47 -37.48
N LEU A 139 -6.73 27.04 -36.84
CA LEU A 139 -8.08 27.48 -37.23
C LEU A 139 -8.27 28.98 -37.03
N ARG A 140 -7.72 29.55 -35.94
CA ARG A 140 -7.73 31.00 -35.72
C ARG A 140 -6.97 31.74 -36.81
N GLU A 141 -5.80 31.27 -37.20
CA GLU A 141 -5.02 31.88 -38.27
C GLU A 141 -5.73 31.81 -39.63
N VAL A 142 -6.38 30.69 -39.93
CA VAL A 142 -7.19 30.54 -41.14
C VAL A 142 -8.37 31.53 -41.13
N LEU A 143 -9.08 31.66 -40.01
CA LEU A 143 -10.19 32.60 -39.88
C LEU A 143 -9.74 34.06 -39.99
N THR A 144 -8.59 34.43 -39.43
CA THR A 144 -8.07 35.80 -39.58
C THR A 144 -7.69 36.10 -41.02
N ARG A 145 -7.06 35.15 -41.74
CA ARG A 145 -6.77 35.29 -43.18
C ARG A 145 -8.05 35.45 -43.99
N PHE A 146 -9.05 34.59 -43.77
CA PHE A 146 -10.36 34.71 -44.45
C PHE A 146 -11.02 36.07 -44.21
N ARG A 147 -10.94 36.59 -42.98
CA ARG A 147 -11.49 37.90 -42.65
C ARG A 147 -10.75 39.03 -43.37
N VAL A 148 -9.41 39.01 -43.37
CA VAL A 148 -8.59 40.01 -44.08
C VAL A 148 -8.87 39.95 -45.58
N ASP A 149 -8.96 38.76 -46.17
CA ASP A 149 -9.28 38.60 -47.60
C ASP A 149 -10.68 39.14 -47.94
N ALA A 150 -11.66 38.93 -47.07
CA ALA A 150 -13.01 39.48 -47.25
C ALA A 150 -13.02 41.01 -47.16
N GLU A 151 -12.34 41.57 -46.15
CA GLU A 151 -12.21 43.03 -45.99
C GLU A 151 -11.46 43.67 -47.18
N GLN A 152 -10.42 43.01 -47.70
CA GLN A 152 -9.71 43.48 -48.90
C GLN A 152 -10.57 43.42 -50.16
N ARG A 153 -11.39 42.37 -50.34
CA ARG A 153 -12.34 42.27 -51.47
C ARG A 153 -13.38 43.36 -51.40
N GLU A 154 -13.99 43.59 -50.23
CA GLU A 154 -14.95 44.67 -50.04
C GLU A 154 -14.31 46.05 -50.31
N GLN A 155 -13.07 46.27 -49.86
CA GLN A 155 -12.35 47.51 -50.14
C GLN A 155 -12.04 47.67 -51.64
N ALA A 156 -11.61 46.62 -52.32
CA ALA A 156 -11.37 46.63 -53.76
C ALA A 156 -12.67 46.93 -54.53
N GLU A 157 -13.77 46.28 -54.17
CA GLU A 157 -15.10 46.54 -54.75
C GLU A 157 -15.57 47.97 -54.53
N ARG A 158 -15.30 48.58 -53.37
CA ARG A 158 -15.60 50.00 -53.10
C ARG A 158 -14.68 50.96 -53.87
N GLN A 159 -13.44 50.59 -54.13
CA GLN A 159 -12.47 51.43 -54.84
C GLN A 159 -12.68 51.44 -56.35
N VAL A 160 -13.17 50.35 -56.95
CA VAL A 160 -13.41 50.26 -58.41
C VAL A 160 -14.34 51.38 -58.90
N PRO A 161 -15.51 51.65 -58.30
CA PRO A 161 -16.39 52.75 -58.66
C PRO A 161 -15.72 54.13 -58.57
N ILE A 162 -14.93 54.36 -57.51
CA ILE A 162 -14.24 55.64 -57.28
C ILE A 162 -13.15 55.88 -58.33
N GLN A 163 -12.36 54.85 -58.65
CA GLN A 163 -11.34 54.88 -59.69
C GLN A 163 -11.94 55.13 -61.08
N THR A 164 -13.08 54.48 -61.40
CA THR A 164 -13.77 54.70 -62.67
C THR A 164 -14.27 56.14 -62.82
N ILE A 165 -14.84 56.72 -61.76
CA ILE A 165 -15.29 58.13 -61.77
C ILE A 165 -14.10 59.07 -61.97
N ARG A 166 -13.00 58.84 -61.24
CA ARG A 166 -11.79 59.66 -61.37
C ARG A 166 -11.24 59.64 -62.81
N ARG A 167 -11.19 58.49 -63.46
CA ARG A 167 -10.76 58.36 -64.87
C ARG A 167 -11.72 59.07 -65.83
N GLN A 168 -13.02 59.02 -65.57
CA GLN A 168 -14.02 59.77 -66.36
C GLN A 168 -13.83 61.28 -66.22
N TRP A 169 -13.58 61.78 -65.01
CA TRP A 169 -13.26 63.19 -64.75
C TRP A 169 -11.94 63.63 -65.41
N GLU A 170 -10.88 62.82 -65.33
CA GLU A 170 -9.59 63.10 -65.97
C GLU A 170 -9.71 63.13 -67.51
N ALA A 171 -10.49 62.21 -68.09
CA ALA A 171 -10.76 62.20 -69.53
C ALA A 171 -11.58 63.41 -69.99
N LEU A 172 -12.55 63.86 -69.18
CA LEU A 172 -13.35 65.05 -69.44
C LEU A 172 -12.49 66.32 -69.35
N ALA A 173 -11.67 66.45 -68.31
CA ALA A 173 -10.73 67.56 -68.15
C ALA A 173 -9.72 67.64 -69.31
N ALA A 174 -9.17 66.50 -69.75
CA ALA A 174 -8.26 66.45 -70.90
C ALA A 174 -8.95 66.87 -72.21
N ARG A 175 -10.24 66.54 -72.39
CA ARG A 175 -11.03 66.99 -73.55
C ARG A 175 -11.32 68.50 -73.50
N LEU A 176 -11.70 69.03 -72.34
CA LEU A 176 -11.88 70.48 -72.14
C LEU A 176 -10.58 71.24 -72.42
N ALA A 177 -9.44 70.75 -71.93
CA ALA A 177 -8.13 71.35 -72.22
C ALA A 177 -7.79 71.35 -73.72
N ARG A 178 -8.11 70.25 -74.44
CA ARG A 178 -7.93 70.17 -75.90
C ARG A 178 -8.88 71.10 -76.66
N GLN A 179 -10.10 71.30 -76.19
CA GLN A 179 -11.06 72.26 -76.76
C GLN A 179 -10.63 73.72 -76.51
N ALA A 180 -10.16 74.04 -75.31
CA ALA A 180 -9.58 75.35 -74.99
C ALA A 180 -8.33 75.66 -75.84
N SER A 181 -7.56 74.63 -76.21
CA SER A 181 -6.44 74.75 -77.14
C SER A 181 -6.84 74.89 -78.63
N GLY A 182 -8.15 75.00 -78.92
CA GLY A 182 -8.70 75.33 -80.25
C GLY A 182 -8.72 74.18 -81.25
N LYS A 183 -8.49 72.92 -80.84
CA LYS A 183 -8.21 71.83 -81.79
C LYS A 183 -9.38 70.94 -82.24
N THR A 184 -10.60 71.07 -81.70
CA THR A 184 -11.78 70.33 -82.23
C THR A 184 -13.09 70.84 -81.64
N ALA A 185 -14.05 71.21 -82.50
CA ALA A 185 -15.44 71.49 -82.13
C ALA A 185 -16.25 70.18 -82.07
N LEU A 186 -16.43 69.63 -80.88
CA LEU A 186 -17.38 68.54 -80.60
C LEU A 186 -18.34 69.03 -79.51
N PRO A 187 -19.66 68.80 -79.64
CA PRO A 187 -20.63 69.33 -78.69
C PRO A 187 -20.46 68.70 -77.31
N LEU A 188 -20.28 69.55 -76.29
CA LEU A 188 -20.20 69.21 -74.86
C LEU A 188 -21.56 68.80 -74.25
N ALA A 189 -22.65 69.01 -74.98
CA ALA A 189 -24.00 68.82 -74.47
C ALA A 189 -24.28 67.34 -74.16
N GLY A 190 -24.49 67.04 -72.88
CA GLY A 190 -24.91 65.73 -72.38
C GLY A 190 -23.86 64.99 -71.56
N LEU A 191 -22.57 65.26 -71.76
CA LEU A 191 -21.47 64.53 -71.08
C LEU A 191 -21.33 64.92 -69.61
N ASP A 192 -21.50 66.21 -69.28
CA ASP A 192 -21.58 66.67 -67.88
C ASP A 192 -22.76 66.02 -67.16
N GLN A 193 -23.87 65.82 -67.87
CA GLN A 193 -25.07 65.19 -67.34
C GLN A 193 -24.87 63.67 -67.14
N GLU A 194 -24.11 63.01 -68.01
CA GLU A 194 -23.70 61.61 -67.82
C GLU A 194 -22.78 61.46 -66.61
N VAL A 195 -21.79 62.33 -66.41
CA VAL A 195 -20.87 62.27 -65.25
C VAL A 195 -21.61 62.59 -63.94
N VAL A 196 -22.50 63.58 -63.93
CA VAL A 196 -23.30 63.91 -62.74
C VAL A 196 -24.31 62.80 -62.42
N THR A 197 -24.94 62.21 -63.44
CA THR A 197 -25.92 61.12 -63.23
C THR A 197 -25.27 59.79 -62.88
N THR A 198 -24.06 59.49 -63.38
CA THR A 198 -23.29 58.31 -62.93
C THR A 198 -22.82 58.52 -61.49
N TRP A 199 -22.39 59.72 -61.12
CA TRP A 199 -22.03 60.05 -59.73
C TRP A 199 -23.22 59.97 -58.78
N GLN A 200 -24.38 60.50 -59.16
CA GLN A 200 -25.63 60.39 -58.38
C GLN A 200 -26.10 58.95 -58.24
N ARG A 201 -26.06 58.16 -59.32
CA ARG A 201 -26.39 56.72 -59.26
C ARG A 201 -25.43 55.96 -58.34
N LEU A 202 -24.15 56.26 -58.36
CA LEU A 202 -23.17 55.67 -57.44
C LEU A 202 -23.50 56.01 -55.98
N ARG A 203 -23.85 57.27 -55.71
CA ARG A 203 -24.24 57.73 -54.37
C ARG A 203 -25.45 56.99 -53.82
N GLN A 204 -26.41 56.66 -54.67
CA GLN A 204 -27.61 55.89 -54.32
C GLN A 204 -27.33 54.38 -54.19
N GLN A 205 -26.28 53.87 -54.84
CA GLN A 205 -25.90 52.45 -54.79
C GLN A 205 -24.96 52.09 -53.64
N THR A 206 -24.29 53.06 -53.01
CA THR A 206 -23.57 52.82 -51.75
C THR A 206 -24.59 52.47 -50.67
N PRO A 207 -24.64 51.24 -50.14
CA PRO A 207 -25.50 50.95 -49.00
C PRO A 207 -24.97 51.77 -47.82
N ALA A 208 -25.86 52.34 -47.01
CA ALA A 208 -25.49 52.90 -45.73
C ALA A 208 -24.65 51.86 -44.95
N PRO A 209 -23.60 52.25 -44.21
CA PRO A 209 -22.85 51.31 -43.40
C PRO A 209 -23.86 50.58 -42.53
N SER A 210 -23.97 49.27 -42.72
CA SER A 210 -24.86 48.41 -41.96
C SER A 210 -24.52 48.60 -40.49
N SER A 211 -25.30 49.43 -39.81
CA SER A 211 -25.41 49.45 -38.36
C SER A 211 -25.65 48.00 -37.97
N SER A 212 -24.72 47.43 -37.20
CA SER A 212 -24.92 46.13 -36.61
C SER A 212 -26.29 46.12 -35.96
N SER A 213 -27.10 45.13 -36.31
CA SER A 213 -28.33 44.85 -35.59
C SER A 213 -27.94 44.51 -34.15
N ALA A 214 -27.98 45.51 -33.28
CA ALA A 214 -28.08 45.31 -31.86
C ALA A 214 -29.47 44.75 -31.59
N ASP A 215 -29.61 43.43 -31.64
CA ASP A 215 -30.61 42.72 -30.82
C ASP A 215 -30.38 41.21 -30.91
N GLY A 216 -29.75 40.70 -29.86
CA GLY A 216 -29.50 39.29 -29.64
C GLY A 216 -29.27 39.09 -28.15
N LYS A 217 -30.35 39.22 -27.38
CA LYS A 217 -30.46 38.85 -25.96
C LYS A 217 -29.62 37.61 -25.66
N ALA A 218 -28.50 37.78 -24.97
CA ALA A 218 -27.77 36.66 -24.38
C ALA A 218 -28.65 36.05 -23.27
N PRO A 219 -28.97 34.75 -23.30
CA PRO A 219 -29.56 34.11 -22.13
C PRO A 219 -28.49 34.06 -21.04
N ALA A 220 -28.84 34.56 -19.86
CA ALA A 220 -27.98 34.56 -18.68
C ALA A 220 -27.50 33.12 -18.35
N PRO A 221 -26.25 32.94 -17.90
CA PRO A 221 -25.78 31.62 -17.50
C PRO A 221 -26.55 31.13 -16.27
N ALA A 222 -27.11 29.91 -16.40
CA ALA A 222 -27.85 29.24 -15.34
C ALA A 222 -26.96 29.04 -14.10
N ARG A 223 -27.47 29.52 -12.96
CA ARG A 223 -26.87 29.38 -11.64
C ARG A 223 -26.89 27.89 -11.23
N PRO A 224 -25.79 27.31 -10.72
CA PRO A 224 -25.82 25.92 -10.26
C PRO A 224 -26.72 25.76 -9.04
N THR A 225 -27.71 24.89 -9.14
CA THR A 225 -28.55 24.43 -8.05
C THR A 225 -27.70 23.68 -7.03
N ARG A 226 -27.71 24.20 -5.79
CA ARG A 226 -27.11 23.59 -4.59
C ARG A 226 -27.79 22.25 -4.31
N PRO A 227 -27.07 21.13 -4.14
CA PRO A 227 -27.70 19.88 -3.73
C PRO A 227 -28.21 19.99 -2.29
N THR A 228 -29.50 19.78 -2.13
CA THR A 228 -30.20 19.59 -0.87
C THR A 228 -29.79 18.26 -0.22
N ALA A 229 -29.49 18.34 1.08
CA ALA A 229 -29.63 17.32 2.11
C ALA A 229 -29.15 15.87 1.83
N ARG A 230 -28.03 15.49 2.48
CA ARG A 230 -27.71 14.08 2.76
C ARG A 230 -28.41 13.63 4.06
N PRO A 231 -29.10 12.49 4.09
CA PRO A 231 -29.84 12.03 5.27
C PRO A 231 -28.94 11.51 6.40
N LYS A 232 -29.47 11.62 7.62
CA LYS A 232 -28.90 11.17 8.91
C LYS A 232 -28.38 9.73 8.85
N ARG A 233 -27.13 9.54 9.27
CA ARG A 233 -26.53 8.24 9.62
C ARG A 233 -27.25 7.69 10.86
N LYS A 234 -27.86 6.50 10.76
CA LYS A 234 -28.28 5.71 11.93
C LYS A 234 -27.09 4.87 12.39
N ASN A 235 -26.72 5.02 13.66
CA ASN A 235 -25.80 4.09 14.34
C ASN A 235 -26.50 2.74 14.49
N ARG A 236 -25.80 1.67 14.11
CA ARG A 236 -25.87 0.35 14.73
C ARG A 236 -24.51 -0.30 14.59
#